data_AF-A0A914T967-F1
#
_entry.id   AF-A0A914T967-F1
#
_cell.length_a   1.000
_cell.length_b   1.000
_cell.length_c   1.000
_cell.angle_alpha   90.00
_cell.angle_beta   90.00
_cell.angle_gamma   90.00
#
_symmetry.space_group_name_H-M   'P 1'
#
loop_
_entity.id
_entity.type
_entity.pdbx_description
1 polymer ?
#
loop_
_entity_poly.entity_id
_entity_poly.type
_entity_poly.pdbx_seq_one_letter_code
_entity_poly.pdbx_strand_id
1 'polypeptide(L)'
;MEATIGLTLSYLAGNEESSKKVQVNVPSGLSVNNELSSCNTTVYFNETSVPSQVLHLDFPHVNSDQFHAGKTEFALYGVKVSANYTSQDKLFVGHKDSNYTYDQSFIHDSDTPSDIAADIFANKHYSYFCSSSVEYPINTDEGHGLKAWITLKKIRVQAYAPNGNTKYGDREICPQDQTSGDLIPVIVGGVLSGLVVITLIIYLVYRARQPPSVLYLTNPHSHFEDIGIKQNHGSIEDEEDEESINNVGAAESQRRIARHLQVQEHSNLGFEE
;
A
#
# COMPACT_ATOMS: atom_id res chain seq x y z
N MET A 1 -19.20 9.42 -3.57
CA MET A 1 -18.57 8.94 -2.32
C MET A 1 -19.63 8.82 -1.26
N GLU A 2 -19.55 7.79 -0.44
CA GLU A 2 -20.39 7.55 0.73
C GLU A 2 -19.45 7.16 1.87
N ALA A 3 -19.49 7.88 2.99
CA ALA A 3 -18.67 7.58 4.17
C ALA A 3 -19.27 8.23 5.42
N THR A 4 -18.95 7.68 6.58
CA THR A 4 -19.11 8.38 7.86
C THR A 4 -17.77 9.05 8.20
N ILE A 5 -17.78 10.36 8.37
CA ILE A 5 -16.58 11.17 8.58
C ILE A 5 -16.58 11.74 10.00
N GLY A 6 -15.50 11.50 10.73
CA GLY A 6 -15.19 12.15 12.00
C GLY A 6 -13.92 12.99 11.84
N LEU A 7 -13.84 14.11 12.54
CA LEU A 7 -12.67 14.99 12.52
C LEU A 7 -12.19 15.25 13.94
N THR A 8 -10.88 15.18 14.14
CA THR A 8 -10.24 15.60 15.38
C THR A 8 -9.32 16.76 15.03
N LEU A 9 -9.68 17.96 15.47
CA LEU A 9 -8.99 19.21 15.13
C LEU A 9 -8.33 19.79 16.39
N SER A 10 -7.14 20.37 16.25
CA SER A 10 -6.50 21.09 17.35
C SER A 10 -6.44 22.59 17.09
N TYR A 11 -6.71 23.41 18.11
CA TYR A 11 -6.76 24.87 17.99
C TYR A 11 -6.10 25.55 19.18
N LEU A 12 -5.65 26.79 19.01
CA LEU A 12 -5.09 27.59 20.10
C LEU A 12 -6.21 28.32 20.84
N ALA A 13 -6.21 28.20 22.17
CA ALA A 13 -7.21 28.84 23.02
C ALA A 13 -6.58 29.93 23.91
N GLY A 14 -7.00 31.17 23.75
CA GLY A 14 -6.63 32.30 24.60
C GLY A 14 -5.12 32.54 24.68
N ASN A 15 -4.62 32.68 25.91
CA ASN A 15 -3.20 32.90 26.23
C ASN A 15 -2.43 31.59 26.46
N GLU A 16 -3.04 30.43 26.22
CA GLU A 16 -2.36 29.14 26.38
C GLU A 16 -1.43 28.92 25.18
N GLU A 17 -0.17 28.53 25.44
CA GLU A 17 0.78 28.11 24.41
C GLU A 17 0.49 26.69 23.89
N SER A 18 -0.41 25.95 24.56
CA SER A 18 -0.79 24.60 24.19
C SER A 18 -2.06 24.59 23.34
N SER A 19 -2.12 23.66 22.37
CA SER A 19 -3.30 23.44 21.53
C SER A 19 -4.34 22.57 22.24
N LYS A 20 -5.62 22.95 22.14
CA LYS A 20 -6.77 22.16 22.59
C LYS A 20 -7.29 21.31 21.45
N LYS A 21 -7.71 20.09 21.72
CA LYS A 21 -8.32 19.18 20.72
C LYS A 21 -9.84 19.21 20.84
N VAL A 22 -10.53 19.20 19.71
CA VAL A 22 -11.98 19.07 19.62
C VAL A 22 -12.35 18.00 18.59
N GLN A 23 -13.37 17.21 18.91
CA GLN A 23 -13.96 16.25 17.98
C GLN A 23 -15.17 16.87 17.29
N VAL A 24 -15.16 16.87 15.97
CA VAL A 24 -16.22 17.37 15.11
C VAL A 24 -16.79 16.19 14.35
N ASN A 25 -18.06 15.87 14.63
CA ASN A 25 -18.78 14.84 13.91
C ASN A 25 -19.45 15.47 12.68
N VAL A 26 -19.10 14.98 11.50
CA VAL A 26 -19.70 15.43 10.25
C VAL A 26 -21.05 14.71 10.09
N PRO A 27 -22.18 15.42 9.99
CA PRO A 27 -23.50 14.79 9.89
C PRO A 27 -23.65 14.08 8.56
N SER A 28 -24.50 13.06 8.55
CA SER A 28 -24.90 12.37 7.33
C SER A 28 -25.82 13.26 6.47
N GLY A 29 -25.71 13.13 5.14
CA GLY A 29 -26.60 13.83 4.20
C GLY A 29 -26.14 15.23 3.77
N LEU A 30 -24.87 15.57 3.96
CA LEU A 30 -24.31 16.82 3.42
C LEU A 30 -24.40 16.87 1.90
N SER A 31 -24.74 18.05 1.39
CA SER A 31 -24.74 18.32 -0.04
C SER A 31 -23.33 18.65 -0.51
N VAL A 32 -22.98 18.11 -1.67
CA VAL A 32 -21.76 18.47 -2.38
C VAL A 32 -21.83 19.94 -2.80
N ASN A 33 -20.76 20.68 -2.57
CA ASN A 33 -20.61 22.02 -3.14
C ASN A 33 -20.26 21.87 -4.63
N ASN A 34 -21.24 22.07 -5.50
CA ASN A 34 -21.07 21.91 -6.94
C ASN A 34 -20.21 23.01 -7.60
N GLU A 35 -19.98 24.14 -6.92
CA GLU A 35 -19.15 25.23 -7.43
C GLU A 35 -17.65 24.96 -7.21
N LEU A 36 -17.32 24.31 -6.09
CA LEU A 36 -15.93 24.00 -5.70
C LEU A 36 -15.53 22.56 -6.02
N SER A 37 -16.49 21.67 -6.25
CA SER A 37 -16.22 20.29 -6.67
C SER A 37 -16.01 20.22 -8.18
N SER A 38 -15.08 19.39 -8.62
CA SER A 38 -14.80 19.19 -10.04
C SER A 38 -14.50 17.73 -10.38
N CYS A 39 -15.07 17.26 -11.49
CA CYS A 39 -14.76 15.94 -12.07
C CYS A 39 -13.53 15.96 -13.00
N ASN A 40 -12.98 17.14 -13.29
CA ASN A 40 -11.79 17.29 -14.10
C ASN A 40 -11.08 18.59 -13.72
N THR A 41 -10.06 18.47 -12.89
CA THR A 41 -9.20 19.58 -12.54
C THR A 41 -7.75 19.13 -12.55
N THR A 42 -6.84 20.09 -12.68
CA THR A 42 -5.41 19.84 -12.53
C THR A 42 -5.00 20.40 -11.18
N VAL A 43 -4.47 19.54 -10.31
CA VAL A 43 -3.84 19.99 -9.07
C VAL A 43 -2.33 19.97 -9.27
N TYR A 44 -1.66 21.00 -8.77
CA TYR A 44 -0.22 21.12 -8.84
C TYR A 44 0.41 20.65 -7.54
N PHE A 45 1.33 19.70 -7.63
CA PHE A 45 2.10 19.19 -6.51
C PHE A 45 3.58 19.31 -6.84
N ASN A 46 4.34 20.11 -6.09
CA ASN A 46 5.78 20.33 -6.31
C ASN A 46 6.11 20.56 -7.80
N GLU A 47 5.41 21.51 -8.43
CA GLU A 47 5.54 21.87 -9.86
C GLU A 47 5.06 20.80 -10.87
N THR A 48 4.60 19.64 -10.39
CA THR A 48 4.01 18.59 -11.23
C THR A 48 2.51 18.79 -11.36
N SER A 49 2.03 18.83 -12.61
CA SER A 49 0.61 18.96 -12.96
C SER A 49 -0.05 17.59 -12.95
N VAL A 50 -1.04 17.41 -12.11
CA VAL A 50 -1.68 16.11 -11.88
C VAL A 50 -3.19 16.18 -12.18
N PRO A 51 -3.72 15.33 -13.08
CA PRO A 51 -5.16 15.26 -13.31
C PRO A 51 -5.85 14.65 -12.09
N SER A 52 -6.86 15.37 -11.60
CA SER A 52 -7.51 15.15 -10.31
C SER A 52 -9.03 15.37 -10.38
N GLN A 53 -9.74 14.76 -9.43
CA GLN A 53 -11.13 15.05 -9.09
C GLN A 53 -11.18 15.60 -7.67
N VAL A 54 -11.96 16.65 -7.45
CA VAL A 54 -12.03 17.35 -6.16
C VAL A 54 -13.46 17.30 -5.68
N LEU A 55 -13.65 16.81 -4.46
CA LEU A 55 -14.95 16.68 -3.81
C LEU A 55 -15.03 17.59 -2.59
N HIS A 56 -15.73 18.70 -2.75
CA HIS A 56 -15.92 19.71 -1.70
C HIS A 56 -17.26 19.50 -0.99
N LEU A 57 -17.23 19.39 0.34
CA LEU A 57 -18.41 19.17 1.18
C LEU A 57 -18.61 20.35 2.11
N ASP A 58 -19.69 21.11 1.94
CA ASP A 58 -19.99 22.22 2.85
C ASP A 58 -20.67 21.70 4.12
N PHE A 59 -19.90 21.53 5.19
CA PHE A 59 -20.40 21.61 6.57
C PHE A 59 -20.21 23.06 7.08
N PRO A 60 -20.59 23.53 8.28
CA PRO A 60 -20.25 24.88 8.71
C PRO A 60 -18.87 24.96 9.40
N HIS A 61 -17.68 24.68 8.85
CA HIS A 61 -17.05 24.59 7.52
C HIS A 61 -15.95 23.54 7.64
N VAL A 62 -15.82 22.68 6.63
CA VAL A 62 -14.76 21.66 6.48
C VAL A 62 -14.55 21.50 4.98
N ASN A 63 -13.37 21.81 4.47
CA ASN A 63 -13.07 21.74 3.04
C ASN A 63 -12.64 20.32 2.60
N SER A 64 -12.54 20.21 1.26
CA SER A 64 -12.52 19.06 0.35
C SER A 64 -11.46 17.96 0.48
N ASP A 65 -11.86 16.77 0.00
CA ASP A 65 -11.01 15.64 -0.42
C ASP A 65 -10.49 15.83 -1.86
N GLN A 66 -9.29 15.35 -2.17
CA GLN A 66 -8.67 15.42 -3.50
C GLN A 66 -8.26 14.04 -4.01
N PHE A 67 -8.84 13.60 -5.13
CA PHE A 67 -8.54 12.32 -5.76
C PHE A 67 -7.60 12.48 -6.95
N HIS A 68 -6.54 11.69 -7.01
CA HIS A 68 -5.64 11.59 -8.15
C HIS A 68 -5.96 10.35 -8.99
N ALA A 69 -5.86 10.43 -10.32
CA ALA A 69 -5.90 9.28 -11.22
C ALA A 69 -4.57 8.99 -11.92
N GLY A 70 -4.10 7.74 -11.79
CA GLY A 70 -3.16 7.12 -12.72
C GLY A 70 -3.84 6.70 -14.03
N LYS A 71 -3.18 5.91 -14.89
CA LYS A 71 -3.78 5.46 -16.16
C LYS A 71 -5.03 4.59 -15.94
N THR A 72 -4.97 3.65 -15.00
CA THR A 72 -6.01 2.64 -14.72
C THR A 72 -6.61 2.74 -13.33
N GLU A 73 -6.01 3.51 -12.43
CA GLU A 73 -6.34 3.55 -11.00
C GLU A 73 -6.61 4.97 -10.54
N PHE A 74 -7.25 5.10 -9.38
CA PHE A 74 -7.38 6.34 -8.65
C PHE A 74 -6.96 6.14 -7.19
N ALA A 75 -6.47 7.20 -6.56
CA ALA A 75 -6.16 7.23 -5.14
C ALA A 75 -6.70 8.52 -4.51
N LEU A 76 -7.05 8.48 -3.23
CA LEU A 76 -7.33 9.69 -2.44
C LEU A 76 -5.99 10.31 -2.04
N TYR A 77 -5.61 11.40 -2.70
CA TYR A 77 -4.25 11.92 -2.63
C TYR A 77 -4.05 12.91 -1.48
N GLY A 78 -5.09 13.65 -1.10
CA GLY A 78 -5.00 14.61 -0.02
C GLY A 78 -6.36 15.03 0.52
N VAL A 79 -6.34 15.56 1.73
CA VAL A 79 -7.52 16.06 2.45
C VAL A 79 -7.18 17.43 3.02
N LYS A 80 -8.06 18.41 2.80
CA LYS A 80 -7.85 19.78 3.25
C LYS A 80 -9.03 20.28 4.04
N VAL A 81 -8.91 20.37 5.35
CA VAL A 81 -9.99 20.81 6.24
C VAL A 81 -9.81 22.28 6.60
N SER A 82 -10.74 23.15 6.22
CA SER A 82 -10.80 24.54 6.70
C SER A 82 -11.87 24.70 7.77
N ALA A 83 -11.49 25.05 8.99
CA ALA A 83 -12.41 25.29 10.10
C ALA A 83 -12.57 26.80 10.35
N ASN A 84 -13.83 27.23 10.56
CA ASN A 84 -14.15 28.58 10.99
C ASN A 84 -14.53 28.58 12.47
N TYR A 85 -13.62 29.04 13.33
CA TYR A 85 -13.81 29.01 14.77
C TYR A 85 -14.88 29.99 15.24
N THR A 86 -15.00 31.15 14.57
CA THR A 86 -16.01 32.16 14.93
C THR A 86 -17.43 31.68 14.69
N SER A 87 -17.65 30.84 13.66
CA SER A 87 -18.98 30.29 13.36
C SER A 87 -19.37 29.14 14.30
N GLN A 88 -18.40 28.58 15.02
CA GLN A 88 -18.56 27.44 15.93
C GLN A 88 -17.99 27.73 17.32
N ASP A 89 -18.31 28.91 17.84
CA ASP A 89 -17.88 29.42 19.16
C ASP A 89 -18.11 28.43 20.32
N LYS A 90 -19.19 27.64 20.26
CA LYS A 90 -19.52 26.59 21.24
C LYS A 90 -18.55 25.41 21.22
N LEU A 91 -17.98 25.09 20.05
CA LEU A 91 -17.04 23.97 19.88
C LEU A 91 -15.60 24.43 20.08
N PHE A 92 -15.26 25.64 19.63
CA PHE A 92 -13.93 26.23 19.73
C PHE A 92 -13.88 27.32 20.81
N VAL A 93 -14.18 26.95 22.05
CA VAL A 93 -14.27 27.93 23.15
C VAL A 93 -12.92 28.59 23.39
N GLY A 94 -12.92 29.92 23.39
CA GLY A 94 -11.73 30.74 23.63
C GLY A 94 -10.73 30.72 22.48
N HIS A 95 -11.14 30.37 21.26
CA HIS A 95 -10.27 30.37 20.09
C HIS A 95 -9.51 31.71 19.94
N LYS A 96 -8.23 31.62 19.56
CA LYS A 96 -7.39 32.79 19.30
C LYS A 96 -7.57 33.34 17.89
N ASP A 97 -7.62 32.44 16.91
CA ASP A 97 -7.77 32.77 15.49
C ASP A 97 -9.24 32.75 15.06
N SER A 98 -9.56 33.34 13.92
CA SER A 98 -10.92 33.32 13.38
C SER A 98 -11.22 32.09 12.53
N ASN A 99 -10.23 31.64 11.76
CA ASN A 99 -10.27 30.45 10.94
C ASN A 99 -8.87 29.82 10.88
N TYR A 100 -8.83 28.54 10.53
CA TYR A 100 -7.59 27.82 10.27
C TYR A 100 -7.82 26.75 9.23
N THR A 101 -6.81 26.50 8.41
CA THR A 101 -6.85 25.44 7.40
C THR A 101 -5.79 24.40 7.70
N TYR A 102 -6.26 23.19 8.00
CA TYR A 102 -5.47 21.99 8.12
C TYR A 102 -5.31 21.43 6.72
N ASP A 103 -4.10 21.50 6.20
CA ASP A 103 -3.74 20.89 4.94
C ASP A 103 -2.79 19.73 5.22
N GLN A 104 -2.88 18.69 4.42
CA GLN A 104 -1.87 17.64 4.46
C GLN A 104 -0.60 18.20 3.82
N SER A 105 0.23 18.85 4.65
CA SER A 105 1.55 19.31 4.22
C SER A 105 2.36 18.08 3.88
N PHE A 106 2.69 17.94 2.60
CA PHE A 106 3.60 16.92 2.10
C PHE A 106 4.87 16.97 2.95
N ILE A 107 5.13 15.92 3.71
CA ILE A 107 6.45 15.71 4.30
C ILE A 107 7.43 15.84 3.14
N HIS A 108 8.47 16.63 3.37
CA HIS A 108 9.37 17.25 2.40
C HIS A 108 10.12 16.30 1.42
N ASP A 109 9.83 15.00 1.41
CA ASP A 109 10.41 14.01 0.49
C ASP A 109 9.41 13.66 -0.61
N SER A 110 9.66 14.12 -1.83
CA SER A 110 8.72 14.11 -2.96
C SER A 110 8.33 12.73 -3.51
N ASP A 111 8.83 11.65 -2.91
CA ASP A 111 8.79 10.31 -3.50
C ASP A 111 7.86 9.33 -2.76
N THR A 112 7.34 9.70 -1.57
CA THR A 112 6.41 8.85 -0.82
C THR A 112 4.97 9.36 -0.95
N PRO A 113 3.99 8.52 -1.36
CA PRO A 113 2.59 8.89 -1.31
C PRO A 113 2.16 9.13 0.15
N SER A 114 1.18 10.01 0.35
CA SER A 114 0.57 10.19 1.68
C SER A 114 -0.02 8.87 2.18
N ASP A 115 -0.08 8.67 3.50
CA ASP A 115 -0.65 7.45 4.10
C ASP A 115 -2.07 7.16 3.57
N ILE A 116 -2.85 8.23 3.37
CA ILE A 116 -4.20 8.13 2.82
C ILE A 116 -4.21 7.69 1.34
N ALA A 117 -3.22 8.10 0.55
CA ALA A 117 -3.07 7.67 -0.84
C ALA A 117 -2.56 6.24 -0.96
N ALA A 118 -1.73 5.79 -0.01
CA ALA A 118 -1.27 4.41 0.08
C ALA A 118 -2.40 3.44 0.48
N ASP A 119 -3.37 3.89 1.28
CA ASP A 119 -4.46 3.05 1.78
C ASP A 119 -5.74 3.09 0.93
N ILE A 120 -6.07 4.25 0.37
CA ILE A 120 -7.31 4.46 -0.39
C ILE A 120 -6.94 4.61 -1.86
N PHE A 121 -6.76 3.46 -2.51
CA PHE A 121 -6.58 3.34 -3.95
C PHE A 121 -7.45 2.22 -4.50
N ALA A 122 -7.91 2.37 -5.75
CA ALA A 122 -8.66 1.34 -6.46
C ALA A 122 -8.58 1.53 -7.97
N ASN A 123 -8.93 0.50 -8.73
CA ASN A 123 -9.07 0.64 -10.18
C ASN A 123 -10.25 1.58 -10.52
N LYS A 124 -10.15 2.36 -11.60
CA LYS A 124 -11.23 3.26 -12.06
C LYS A 124 -12.54 2.53 -12.39
N HIS A 125 -12.48 1.25 -12.74
CA HIS A 125 -13.66 0.42 -13.00
C HIS A 125 -14.34 -0.08 -11.72
N TYR A 126 -13.64 -0.08 -10.59
CA TYR A 126 -14.13 -0.55 -9.31
C TYR A 126 -14.44 0.62 -8.36
N SER A 127 -15.27 0.33 -7.37
CA SER A 127 -15.47 1.18 -6.21
C SER A 127 -14.63 0.65 -5.06
N TYR A 128 -13.81 1.52 -4.46
CA TYR A 128 -13.15 1.20 -3.20
C TYR A 128 -14.20 1.08 -2.10
N PHE A 129 -14.11 0.01 -1.30
CA PHE A 129 -15.01 -0.24 -0.19
C PHE A 129 -14.23 -0.68 1.05
N CYS A 130 -14.44 0.01 2.17
CA CYS A 130 -13.90 -0.37 3.47
C CYS A 130 -14.97 -0.16 4.55
N SER A 131 -15.34 -1.24 5.23
CA SER A 131 -16.30 -1.25 6.34
C SER A 131 -15.66 -0.85 7.67
N SER A 132 -14.37 -1.14 7.83
CA SER A 132 -13.56 -0.75 8.98
C SER A 132 -13.49 0.77 9.18
N SER A 133 -13.22 1.17 10.42
CA SER A 133 -12.98 2.57 10.79
C SER A 133 -11.47 2.81 10.76
N VAL A 134 -11.01 3.74 9.92
CA VAL A 134 -9.59 4.07 9.78
C VAL A 134 -9.39 5.55 10.07
N GLU A 135 -8.31 5.89 10.77
CA GLU A 135 -7.94 7.26 11.11
C GLU A 135 -6.66 7.64 10.38
N TYR A 136 -6.68 8.79 9.70
CA TYR A 136 -5.56 9.32 8.94
C TYR A 136 -5.10 10.66 9.52
N PRO A 137 -3.79 10.87 9.69
CA PRO A 137 -3.25 12.17 10.04
C PRO A 137 -3.36 13.14 8.85
N ILE A 138 -3.95 14.32 9.08
CA ILE A 138 -3.90 15.44 8.14
C ILE A 138 -2.61 16.23 8.39
N ASN A 139 -2.38 16.66 9.62
CA ASN A 139 -1.14 17.32 10.01
C ASN A 139 -0.69 16.77 11.36
N THR A 140 0.58 16.37 11.45
CA THR A 140 1.22 15.84 12.66
C THR A 140 2.45 16.62 13.07
N ASP A 141 2.90 17.56 12.24
CA ASP A 141 4.15 18.28 12.44
C ASP A 141 3.98 19.40 13.46
N GLU A 142 4.70 19.29 14.58
CA GLU A 142 4.68 20.28 15.66
C GLU A 142 5.33 21.61 15.26
N GLY A 143 6.15 21.63 14.20
CA GLY A 143 6.80 22.83 13.67
C GLY A 143 6.03 23.56 12.57
N HIS A 144 5.09 22.87 11.90
CA HIS A 144 4.46 23.37 10.67
C HIS A 144 2.93 23.51 10.74
N GLY A 145 2.31 23.37 11.92
CA GLY A 145 0.92 23.76 12.11
C GLY A 145 0.22 23.10 13.29
N LEU A 146 -1.10 23.22 13.29
CA LEU A 146 -1.96 22.56 14.26
C LEU A 146 -2.25 21.14 13.82
N LYS A 147 -2.22 20.20 14.77
CA LYS A 147 -2.48 18.79 14.50
C LYS A 147 -3.94 18.54 14.12
N ALA A 148 -4.17 17.65 13.16
CA ALA A 148 -5.51 17.22 12.78
C ALA A 148 -5.53 15.78 12.27
N TRP A 149 -6.66 15.12 12.49
CA TRP A 149 -6.93 13.75 12.04
C TRP A 149 -8.33 13.66 11.44
N ILE A 150 -8.47 12.80 10.44
CA ILE A 150 -9.74 12.42 9.83
C ILE A 150 -10.00 10.93 10.06
N THR A 151 -11.18 10.61 10.58
CA THR A 151 -11.65 9.24 10.73
C THR A 151 -12.69 8.94 9.66
N LEU A 152 -12.43 7.91 8.86
CA LEU A 152 -13.31 7.43 7.80
C LEU A 152 -13.85 6.06 8.19
N LYS A 153 -15.18 5.90 8.13
CA LYS A 153 -15.84 4.63 8.44
C LYS A 153 -16.89 4.31 7.38
N LYS A 154 -17.00 3.02 7.03
CA LYS A 154 -17.92 2.54 5.97
C LYS A 154 -17.74 3.35 4.68
N ILE A 155 -16.48 3.55 4.28
CA ILE A 155 -16.16 4.29 3.07
C ILE A 155 -16.50 3.45 1.84
N ARG A 156 -17.19 4.09 0.90
CA ARG A 156 -17.37 3.64 -0.46
C ARG A 156 -17.11 4.80 -1.41
N VAL A 157 -16.08 4.68 -2.23
CA VAL A 157 -15.72 5.74 -3.17
C VAL A 157 -15.40 5.18 -4.53
N GLN A 158 -15.83 5.91 -5.55
CA GLN A 158 -15.44 5.68 -6.93
C GLN A 158 -15.20 7.05 -7.54
N ALA A 159 -14.02 7.23 -8.11
CA ALA A 159 -13.68 8.41 -8.89
C ALA A 159 -13.58 8.03 -10.37
N TYR A 160 -13.67 9.01 -11.26
CA TYR A 160 -13.53 8.82 -12.71
C TYR A 160 -14.52 7.82 -13.32
N ALA A 161 -15.71 7.69 -12.72
CA ALA A 161 -16.77 6.88 -13.28
C ALA A 161 -17.14 7.40 -14.68
N PRO A 162 -17.44 6.51 -15.64
CA PRO A 162 -17.84 6.92 -16.98
C PRO A 162 -19.11 7.78 -16.92
N ASN A 163 -19.13 8.82 -17.75
CA ASN A 163 -20.18 9.85 -17.76
C ASN A 163 -21.59 9.23 -17.76
N GLY A 164 -22.43 9.69 -16.84
CA GLY A 164 -23.84 9.28 -16.74
C GLY A 164 -24.11 8.04 -15.88
N ASN A 165 -23.07 7.37 -15.35
CA ASN A 165 -23.29 6.26 -14.43
C ASN A 165 -23.35 6.77 -12.97
N THR A 166 -24.54 6.71 -12.37
CA THR A 166 -24.77 7.07 -10.96
C THR A 166 -24.59 5.89 -10.02
N LYS A 167 -24.31 4.69 -10.56
CA LYS A 167 -24.11 3.48 -9.80
C LYS A 167 -22.62 3.20 -9.63
N TYR A 168 -22.27 2.82 -8.41
CA TYR A 168 -20.95 2.28 -8.12
C TYR A 168 -20.71 1.00 -8.93
N GLY A 169 -19.50 0.84 -9.46
CA GLY A 169 -19.01 -0.41 -10.02
C GLY A 169 -18.85 -1.50 -8.97
N ASP A 170 -18.27 -2.62 -9.38
CA ASP A 170 -17.95 -3.72 -8.46
C ASP A 170 -17.00 -3.25 -7.35
N ARG A 171 -17.01 -3.95 -6.21
CA ARG A 171 -16.32 -3.50 -5.00
C ARG A 171 -14.92 -4.09 -4.92
N GLU A 172 -13.94 -3.23 -4.77
CA GLU A 172 -12.58 -3.57 -4.36
C GLU A 172 -12.49 -3.34 -2.85
N ILE A 173 -12.23 -4.42 -2.09
CA ILE A 173 -12.25 -4.40 -0.62
C ILE A 173 -10.88 -3.97 -0.11
N CYS A 174 -10.86 -3.03 0.83
CA CYS A 174 -9.63 -2.56 1.46
C CYS A 174 -8.83 -3.71 2.09
N PRO A 175 -7.49 -3.64 2.14
CA PRO A 175 -6.64 -4.67 2.75
C PRO A 175 -7.04 -5.01 4.19
N GLN A 176 -7.55 -4.02 4.93
CA GLN A 176 -7.96 -4.19 6.33
C GLN A 176 -9.19 -5.09 6.52
N ASP A 177 -10.05 -5.16 5.51
CA ASP A 177 -11.25 -6.01 5.52
C ASP A 177 -11.05 -7.31 4.73
N GLN A 178 -9.88 -7.52 4.12
CA GLN A 178 -9.55 -8.79 3.49
C GLN A 178 -9.39 -9.86 4.57
N THR A 179 -10.34 -10.79 4.59
CA THR A 179 -10.36 -11.88 5.56
C THR A 179 -9.09 -12.73 5.49
N SER A 180 -8.61 -13.15 6.66
CA SER A 180 -7.44 -14.05 6.85
C SER A 180 -7.51 -15.37 6.06
N GLY A 181 -8.64 -15.69 5.46
CA GLY A 181 -8.87 -16.87 4.62
C GLY A 181 -7.95 -16.95 3.39
N ASP A 182 -7.49 -15.83 2.86
CA ASP A 182 -6.57 -15.82 1.70
C ASP A 182 -5.09 -15.88 2.12
N LEU A 183 -4.77 -15.42 3.33
CA LEU A 183 -3.42 -15.48 3.88
C LEU A 183 -3.05 -16.90 4.33
N ILE A 184 -4.01 -17.65 4.87
CA ILE A 184 -3.78 -18.99 5.43
C ILE A 184 -3.22 -19.97 4.37
N PRO A 185 -3.80 -20.11 3.16
CA PRO A 185 -3.27 -21.00 2.13
C PRO A 185 -1.83 -20.67 1.72
N VAL A 186 -1.46 -19.38 1.69
CA VAL A 186 -0.09 -18.94 1.32
C VAL A 186 0.92 -19.39 2.39
N ILE A 187 0.60 -19.18 3.66
CA ILE A 187 1.46 -19.60 4.78
C ILE A 187 1.57 -21.13 4.84
N VAL A 188 0.44 -21.82 4.73
CA VAL A 188 0.40 -23.30 4.76
C VAL A 188 1.19 -23.89 3.58
N GLY A 189 1.06 -23.31 2.38
CA GLY A 189 1.83 -23.71 1.21
C GLY A 189 3.34 -23.52 1.40
N GLY A 190 3.75 -22.41 2.01
CA GLY A 190 5.17 -22.14 2.33
C GLY A 190 5.77 -23.16 3.30
N VAL A 191 5.06 -23.47 4.38
CA VAL A 191 5.53 -24.45 5.39
C VAL A 191 5.63 -25.85 4.82
N LEU A 192 4.63 -26.29 4.03
CA LEU A 192 4.65 -27.59 3.37
C LEU A 192 5.81 -27.70 2.38
N SER A 193 6.05 -26.67 1.56
CA SER A 193 7.16 -26.63 0.62
C SER A 193 8.52 -26.69 1.33
N GLY A 194 8.69 -25.91 2.40
CA GLY A 194 9.91 -25.91 3.21
C GLY A 194 10.24 -27.27 3.81
N LEU A 195 9.24 -27.98 4.36
CA LEU A 195 9.41 -29.33 4.91
C LEU A 195 9.87 -30.34 3.84
N VAL A 196 9.32 -30.26 2.62
CA VAL A 196 9.72 -31.14 1.51
C VAL A 196 11.16 -30.88 1.11
N VAL A 197 11.57 -29.63 0.98
CA VAL A 197 12.96 -29.28 0.59
C VAL A 197 13.95 -29.75 1.66
N ILE A 198 13.65 -29.51 2.94
CA ILE A 198 14.52 -29.93 4.06
C ILE A 198 14.67 -31.46 4.08
N THR A 199 13.56 -32.19 3.96
CA THR A 199 13.60 -33.67 3.93
C THR A 199 14.38 -34.20 2.73
N LEU A 200 14.28 -33.56 1.57
CA LEU A 200 15.05 -33.92 0.37
C LEU A 200 16.56 -33.69 0.58
N ILE A 201 16.95 -32.57 1.16
CA ILE A 201 18.36 -32.28 1.49
C ILE A 201 18.91 -33.32 2.47
N ILE A 202 18.18 -33.60 3.55
CA ILE A 202 18.59 -34.61 4.53
C ILE A 202 18.73 -35.98 3.86
N TYR A 203 17.79 -36.37 3.01
CA TYR A 203 17.84 -37.62 2.26
C TYR A 203 19.06 -37.70 1.35
N LEU A 204 19.39 -36.63 0.61
CA LEU A 204 20.57 -36.59 -0.25
C LEU A 204 21.87 -36.69 0.53
N VAL A 205 21.99 -35.97 1.66
CA VAL A 205 23.17 -36.07 2.53
C VAL A 205 23.29 -37.46 3.13
N TYR A 206 22.17 -38.03 3.60
CA TYR A 206 22.12 -39.39 4.13
C TYR A 206 22.56 -40.40 3.07
N ARG A 207 22.02 -40.31 1.85
CA ARG A 207 22.37 -41.17 0.71
C ARG A 207 23.82 -40.99 0.27
N ALA A 208 24.34 -39.76 0.25
CA ALA A 208 25.73 -39.49 -0.10
C ALA A 208 26.72 -39.99 0.97
N ARG A 209 26.27 -40.10 2.23
CA ARG A 209 27.07 -40.65 3.33
C ARG A 209 26.94 -42.16 3.49
N GLN A 210 26.05 -42.84 2.77
CA GLN A 210 26.03 -44.30 2.77
C GLN A 210 27.28 -44.82 2.02
N PRO A 211 28.18 -45.53 2.70
CA PRO A 211 29.37 -46.08 2.06
C PRO A 211 28.96 -47.12 0.99
N PRO A 212 29.66 -47.20 -0.15
CA PRO A 212 29.34 -48.10 -1.27
C PRO A 212 29.37 -49.60 -0.91
N SER A 213 29.85 -49.96 0.28
CA SER A 213 29.87 -51.33 0.80
C SER A 213 28.49 -51.92 1.12
N VAL A 214 27.41 -51.12 1.19
CA VAL A 214 26.03 -51.60 1.41
C VAL A 214 25.22 -51.71 0.10
N LEU A 215 25.65 -51.03 -0.96
CA LEU A 215 25.02 -51.08 -2.29
C LEU A 215 25.32 -52.40 -3.03
N TYR A 216 26.38 -53.12 -2.64
CA TYR A 216 26.74 -54.43 -3.19
C TYR A 216 25.85 -55.59 -2.68
N LEU A 217 25.04 -55.37 -1.64
CA LEU A 217 24.10 -56.37 -1.10
C LEU A 217 22.66 -56.18 -1.58
N THR A 218 22.34 -55.05 -2.22
CA THR A 218 20.97 -54.73 -2.68
C THR A 218 20.81 -54.71 -4.21
N ASN A 219 21.90 -54.72 -4.98
CA ASN A 219 21.83 -54.98 -6.43
C ASN A 219 23.12 -55.66 -6.95
N PRO A 220 23.17 -57.00 -7.04
CA PRO A 220 24.38 -57.74 -7.41
C PRO A 220 24.72 -57.70 -8.91
N HIS A 221 24.05 -56.88 -9.74
CA HIS A 221 24.23 -56.94 -11.20
C HIS A 221 24.51 -55.64 -11.97
N SER A 222 24.76 -54.49 -11.32
CA SER A 222 25.19 -53.30 -12.06
C SER A 222 26.71 -53.27 -12.23
N HIS A 223 27.18 -53.83 -13.34
CA HIS A 223 28.54 -53.69 -13.87
C HIS A 223 28.72 -52.26 -14.39
N PHE A 224 29.49 -51.43 -13.68
CA PHE A 224 29.99 -50.16 -14.23
C PHE A 224 31.50 -50.26 -14.33
N GLU A 225 31.98 -50.41 -15.56
CA GLU A 225 33.39 -50.29 -15.91
C GLU A 225 33.88 -48.87 -15.59
N ASP A 226 35.06 -48.85 -14.99
CA ASP A 226 35.84 -47.71 -14.57
C ASP A 226 36.31 -46.95 -15.83
N ILE A 227 35.63 -45.86 -16.22
CA ILE A 227 36.12 -44.97 -17.27
C ILE A 227 37.16 -44.05 -16.63
N GLY A 228 38.39 -44.54 -16.63
CA GLY A 228 39.59 -43.78 -16.29
C GLY A 228 39.73 -42.54 -17.18
N ILE A 229 39.95 -41.41 -16.51
CA ILE A 229 40.33 -40.13 -17.10
C ILE A 229 41.56 -40.32 -18.00
N LYS A 230 41.43 -40.07 -19.30
CA LYS A 230 42.54 -39.69 -20.18
C LYS A 230 42.19 -38.42 -20.95
N GLN A 231 42.93 -37.36 -20.66
CA GLN A 231 43.03 -36.16 -21.47
C GLN A 231 43.75 -36.49 -22.79
N ASN A 232 43.24 -36.04 -23.94
CA ASN A 232 44.01 -35.24 -24.91
C ASN A 232 43.15 -34.66 -26.06
N HIS A 233 43.25 -33.34 -26.22
CA HIS A 233 43.42 -32.51 -27.43
C HIS A 233 42.88 -32.99 -28.81
N GLY A 234 42.12 -32.11 -29.49
CA GLY A 234 42.15 -31.98 -30.97
C GLY A 234 40.83 -31.93 -31.75
N SER A 235 40.23 -30.73 -31.85
CA SER A 235 39.76 -30.01 -33.05
C SER A 235 38.88 -30.64 -34.19
N ILE A 236 37.92 -29.80 -34.67
CA ILE A 236 37.35 -29.65 -36.05
C ILE A 236 36.04 -30.44 -36.36
N GLU A 237 34.87 -29.76 -36.39
CA GLU A 237 33.97 -29.34 -37.54
C GLU A 237 33.09 -30.51 -38.06
N ASP A 238 31.79 -30.46 -38.43
CA ASP A 238 30.76 -29.45 -38.75
C ASP A 238 29.33 -30.10 -38.65
N GLU A 239 28.28 -29.25 -38.59
CA GLU A 239 26.91 -29.35 -39.20
C GLU A 239 26.03 -30.63 -38.97
N GLU A 240 24.70 -30.61 -38.72
CA GLU A 240 23.58 -29.68 -38.96
C GLU A 240 22.34 -30.09 -38.10
N ASP A 241 21.53 -29.08 -37.73
CA ASP A 241 20.07 -28.98 -37.54
C ASP A 241 19.23 -29.99 -36.70
N GLU A 242 18.63 -29.52 -35.58
CA GLU A 242 17.23 -29.03 -35.55
C GLU A 242 16.79 -28.51 -34.15
N GLU A 243 15.74 -27.70 -34.19
CA GLU A 243 15.29 -26.63 -33.30
C GLU A 243 14.30 -27.08 -32.18
N SER A 244 14.34 -26.48 -30.98
CA SER A 244 13.15 -25.88 -30.31
C SER A 244 13.37 -25.36 -28.85
N ILE A 245 13.23 -24.03 -28.72
CA ILE A 245 12.41 -23.27 -27.75
C ILE A 245 12.73 -23.30 -26.23
N ASN A 246 13.32 -22.17 -25.79
CA ASN A 246 13.08 -21.31 -24.62
C ASN A 246 13.00 -21.87 -23.18
N ASN A 247 13.89 -21.37 -22.30
CA ASN A 247 13.53 -20.81 -20.99
C ASN A 247 14.70 -20.04 -20.33
N VAL A 248 15.06 -18.89 -20.91
CA VAL A 248 15.84 -17.85 -20.22
C VAL A 248 14.91 -16.65 -20.03
N GLY A 249 14.23 -16.61 -18.88
CA GLY A 249 13.24 -15.57 -18.58
C GLY A 249 12.76 -15.52 -17.13
N ALA A 250 13.00 -16.56 -16.33
CA ALA A 250 12.52 -16.61 -14.94
C ALA A 250 13.59 -16.24 -13.88
N ALA A 251 14.88 -16.19 -14.25
CA ALA A 251 15.98 -16.06 -13.28
C ALA A 251 16.41 -14.62 -12.95
N GLU A 252 15.98 -13.61 -13.72
CA GLU A 252 16.32 -12.20 -13.45
C GLU A 252 15.23 -11.41 -12.72
N SER A 253 13.98 -11.89 -12.70
CA SER A 253 12.89 -11.23 -11.97
C SER A 253 12.96 -11.48 -10.45
N GLN A 254 13.48 -12.63 -10.02
CA GLN A 254 13.56 -12.98 -8.60
C GLN A 254 14.75 -12.35 -7.85
N ARG A 255 15.77 -11.84 -8.56
CA ARG A 255 16.92 -11.14 -7.93
C ARG A 255 16.62 -9.69 -7.54
N ARG A 256 15.54 -9.08 -8.05
CA ARG A 256 15.11 -7.73 -7.62
C ARG A 256 14.27 -7.74 -6.35
N ILE A 257 13.52 -8.81 -6.09
CA ILE A 257 12.64 -8.91 -4.90
C ILE A 257 13.46 -9.25 -3.64
N ALA A 258 14.50 -10.08 -3.76
CA ALA A 258 15.35 -10.45 -2.62
C ALA A 258 16.22 -9.29 -2.08
N ARG A 259 16.47 -8.24 -2.89
CA ARG A 259 17.24 -7.07 -2.43
C ARG A 259 16.40 -6.04 -1.66
N HIS A 260 15.08 -6.10 -1.75
CA HIS A 260 14.19 -5.20 -1.00
C HIS A 260 13.84 -5.72 0.40
N LEU A 261 13.89 -7.04 0.64
CA LEU A 261 13.58 -7.62 1.95
C LEU A 261 14.73 -7.57 2.96
N GLN A 262 15.98 -7.36 2.52
CA GLN A 262 17.13 -7.25 3.45
C GLN A 262 17.34 -5.85 4.04
N VAL A 263 16.61 -4.83 3.57
CA VAL A 263 16.71 -3.45 4.11
C VAL A 263 15.75 -3.23 5.29
N GLN A 264 14.77 -4.11 5.50
CA GLN A 264 13.72 -3.91 6.51
C GLN A 264 13.99 -4.62 7.85
N GLU A 265 15.01 -5.48 7.95
CA GLU A 265 15.29 -6.25 9.18
C GLU A 265 16.41 -5.65 10.07
N HIS A 266 17.13 -4.62 9.59
CA HIS A 266 18.22 -4.00 10.37
C HIS A 266 17.84 -2.75 11.20
N SER A 267 16.56 -2.35 11.22
CA SER A 267 16.13 -1.10 11.89
C SER A 267 15.42 -1.29 13.23
N ASN A 268 15.08 -2.52 13.63
CA ASN A 268 14.27 -2.79 14.84
C ASN A 268 15.00 -3.62 15.90
N LEU A 269 16.27 -3.28 16.18
CA LEU A 269 16.99 -3.79 17.35
C LEU A 269 17.93 -2.72 17.88
N GLY A 270 17.43 -1.90 18.80
CA GLY A 270 18.24 -1.03 19.63
C GLY A 270 17.51 0.20 20.15
N PHE A 271 16.82 0.07 21.28
CA PHE A 271 16.82 1.05 22.38
C PHE A 271 16.00 0.49 23.56
N GLU A 272 16.62 -0.40 24.32
CA GLU A 272 16.30 -0.66 25.73
C GLU A 272 17.60 -0.42 26.49
N GLU A 273 17.71 0.76 27.12
CA GLU A 273 18.35 1.09 28.42
C GLU A 273 18.35 2.60 28.63
#